data_AF-A0A353GK16-F1
#
_entry.id   AF-A0A353GK16-F1
#
_cell.length_a   1.000
_cell.length_b   1.000
_cell.length_c   1.000
_cell.angle_alpha   90.00
_cell.angle_beta   90.00
_cell.angle_gamma   90.00
#
_symmetry.space_group_name_H-M   'P 1'
#
loop_
_entity.id
_entity.type
_entity.pdbx_description
1 polymer ?
#
loop_
_entity_poly.entity_id
_entity_poly.type
_entity_poly.pdbx_seq_one_letter_code
_entity_poly.pdbx_strand_id
1 'polypeptide(L)'
;RQDRRAVPVGVALSGGLDSRCFAGVAARQTKKLPVFTFGVPTSMERRLAHQVAQALEADEYTVDPKDLSDWNWMTHFDSFCRSMDGTISVLHGHEGLLLNSMSSACGVVLDGLTGGVFFGDHLLPKTLNQPISENPGHTFLKKFNAAFSPEELLKLLPDGACKNSVGNLADGFQQRITKTKTNNLSNLCDYVDWRERQRRFILNGNQLLRTAVEVRVPFYDNDLLDFALTLPESVRINITLFREAVVDLIPNLAHIKRTPYEDEILYTPPAQPSLWRMLRCPELLLRKRKKHWRPLQALIRAYALPFLGRAPALDYRAILLQDRELRAYLENAYPPGNPWFSATAIPDLFSRISQSPGKAGVSAMYRLFTLLTLALYRKQIGWD
;
A
#
# COMPACT_ATOMS: atom_id res chain seq x y z
N ARG A 1 -39.83 -0.83 -20.50
CA ARG A 1 -38.67 -0.70 -19.60
C ARG A 1 -37.44 -0.73 -20.48
N GLN A 2 -36.78 0.41 -20.67
CA GLN A 2 -35.60 0.52 -21.52
C GLN A 2 -34.54 -0.49 -21.08
N ASP A 3 -34.02 -1.20 -22.06
CA ASP A 3 -32.89 -2.10 -22.03
C ASP A 3 -31.69 -1.36 -21.41
N ARG A 4 -31.49 -1.52 -20.09
CA ARG A 4 -30.26 -1.07 -19.44
C ARG A 4 -29.16 -2.00 -19.95
N ARG A 5 -28.51 -1.63 -21.07
CA ARG A 5 -27.27 -2.29 -21.50
C ARG A 5 -26.37 -2.41 -20.27
N ALA A 6 -26.07 -3.63 -19.88
CA ALA A 6 -25.22 -3.89 -18.72
C ALA A 6 -23.89 -3.18 -18.95
N VAL A 7 -23.52 -2.29 -18.04
CA VAL A 7 -22.23 -1.61 -18.10
C VAL A 7 -21.15 -2.66 -17.85
N PRO A 8 -20.14 -2.80 -18.74
CA PRO A 8 -19.09 -3.79 -18.53
C PRO A 8 -18.35 -3.53 -17.22
N VAL A 9 -18.19 -4.59 -16.43
CA VAL A 9 -17.54 -4.58 -15.12
C VAL A 9 -16.19 -5.28 -15.24
N GLY A 10 -15.14 -4.69 -14.67
CA GLY A 10 -13.85 -5.34 -14.48
C GLY A 10 -13.37 -5.27 -13.03
N VAL A 11 -12.21 -5.86 -12.75
CA VAL A 11 -11.65 -5.94 -11.38
C VAL A 11 -10.18 -5.53 -11.35
N ALA A 12 -9.81 -4.64 -10.42
CA ALA A 12 -8.41 -4.38 -10.09
C ALA A 12 -7.83 -5.58 -9.31
N LEU A 13 -6.91 -6.31 -9.93
CA LEU A 13 -6.47 -7.62 -9.45
C LEU A 13 -5.02 -7.61 -8.97
N SER A 14 -4.83 -7.64 -7.65
CA SER A 14 -3.51 -7.76 -7.02
C SER A 14 -3.09 -9.21 -6.71
N GLY A 15 -4.01 -10.15 -6.88
CA GLY A 15 -3.85 -11.55 -6.45
C GLY A 15 -3.98 -11.76 -4.93
N GLY A 16 -4.17 -10.69 -4.16
CA GLY A 16 -4.53 -10.72 -2.74
C GLY A 16 -5.93 -11.29 -2.50
N LEU A 17 -6.25 -11.56 -1.24
CA LEU A 17 -7.51 -12.21 -0.86
C LEU A 17 -8.73 -11.36 -1.28
N ASP A 18 -8.66 -10.06 -1.03
CA ASP A 18 -9.72 -9.09 -1.28
C ASP A 18 -10.09 -9.01 -2.77
N SER A 19 -9.10 -8.74 -3.63
CA SER A 19 -9.31 -8.62 -5.08
C SER A 19 -9.69 -9.96 -5.71
N ARG A 20 -9.15 -11.07 -5.19
CA ARG A 20 -9.52 -12.42 -5.63
C ARG A 20 -10.96 -12.77 -5.27
N CYS A 21 -11.43 -12.41 -4.08
CA CYS A 21 -12.82 -12.58 -3.66
C CYS A 21 -13.76 -11.97 -4.69
N PHE A 22 -13.53 -10.70 -5.06
CA PHE A 22 -14.35 -10.04 -6.05
C PHE A 22 -14.18 -10.58 -7.47
N ALA A 23 -12.96 -10.90 -7.90
CA ALA A 23 -12.76 -11.52 -9.21
C ALA A 23 -13.57 -12.83 -9.33
N GLY A 24 -13.52 -13.68 -8.31
CA GLY A 24 -14.25 -14.95 -8.31
C GLY A 24 -15.77 -14.78 -8.24
N VAL A 25 -16.28 -13.82 -7.47
CA VAL A 25 -17.72 -13.51 -7.43
C VAL A 25 -18.19 -12.86 -8.74
N ALA A 26 -17.45 -11.89 -9.26
CA ALA A 26 -17.80 -11.18 -10.50
C ALA A 26 -17.75 -12.08 -11.73
N ALA A 27 -16.81 -13.04 -11.80
CA ALA A 27 -16.70 -13.99 -12.90
C ALA A 27 -17.93 -14.92 -13.02
N ARG A 28 -18.77 -15.03 -11.98
CA ARG A 28 -20.06 -15.75 -12.06
C ARG A 28 -21.11 -15.01 -12.90
N GLN A 29 -20.98 -13.70 -13.01
CA GLN A 29 -21.96 -12.83 -13.66
C GLN A 29 -21.54 -12.48 -15.10
N THR A 30 -20.25 -12.56 -15.39
CA THR A 30 -19.68 -12.17 -16.69
C THR A 30 -18.68 -13.21 -17.16
N LYS A 31 -18.90 -13.74 -18.37
CA LYS A 31 -17.87 -14.55 -19.07
C LYS A 31 -16.73 -13.62 -19.50
N LYS A 32 -15.49 -14.09 -19.40
CA LYS A 32 -14.29 -13.30 -19.74
C LYS A 32 -14.23 -11.97 -18.99
N LEU A 33 -14.28 -12.06 -17.66
CA LEU A 33 -14.18 -10.88 -16.79
C LEU A 33 -12.88 -10.11 -17.10
N PRO A 34 -12.93 -8.81 -17.44
CA PRO A 34 -11.73 -7.98 -17.51
C PRO A 34 -11.07 -7.86 -16.15
N VAL A 35 -9.79 -8.24 -16.06
CA VAL A 35 -8.98 -8.10 -14.83
C VAL A 35 -7.72 -7.31 -15.12
N PHE A 36 -7.38 -6.37 -14.24
CA PHE A 36 -6.30 -5.42 -14.46
C PHE A 36 -5.23 -5.54 -13.40
N THR A 37 -3.96 -5.63 -13.82
CA THR A 37 -2.82 -5.78 -12.91
C THR A 37 -1.59 -5.15 -13.51
N PHE A 38 -0.64 -4.75 -12.66
CA PHE A 38 0.65 -4.24 -13.10
C PHE A 38 1.78 -4.97 -12.37
N GLY A 39 2.99 -4.80 -12.90
CA GLY A 39 4.22 -5.17 -12.25
C GLY A 39 5.00 -6.23 -12.99
N VAL A 40 6.27 -6.37 -12.61
CA VAL A 40 7.18 -7.30 -13.28
C VAL A 40 6.73 -8.76 -13.10
N PRO A 41 7.00 -9.67 -14.06
CA PRO A 41 6.57 -11.08 -14.01
C PRO A 41 7.11 -11.86 -12.80
N THR A 42 8.24 -11.41 -12.25
CA THR A 42 8.84 -12.00 -11.05
C THR A 42 8.22 -11.51 -9.75
N SER A 43 7.40 -10.45 -9.79
CA SER A 43 6.71 -9.95 -8.61
C SER A 43 5.62 -10.94 -8.18
N MET A 44 5.49 -11.09 -6.87
CA MET A 44 4.55 -12.05 -6.30
C MET A 44 3.10 -11.66 -6.58
N GLU A 45 2.76 -10.38 -6.51
CA GLU A 45 1.41 -9.86 -6.79
C GLU A 45 1.02 -10.16 -8.23
N ARG A 46 1.88 -9.83 -9.20
CA ARG A 46 1.67 -10.15 -10.62
C ARG A 46 1.45 -11.65 -10.86
N ARG A 47 2.31 -12.50 -10.27
CA ARG A 47 2.16 -13.96 -10.40
C ARG A 47 0.82 -14.47 -9.86
N LEU A 48 0.40 -13.98 -8.71
CA LEU A 48 -0.86 -14.40 -8.09
C LEU A 48 -2.06 -13.89 -8.88
N ALA A 49 -2.01 -12.64 -9.35
CA ALA A 49 -3.03 -12.08 -10.23
C ALA A 49 -3.18 -12.93 -11.50
N HIS A 50 -2.06 -13.31 -12.14
CA HIS A 50 -2.06 -14.17 -13.31
C HIS A 50 -2.66 -15.55 -13.03
N GLN A 51 -2.32 -16.19 -11.91
CA GLN A 51 -2.93 -17.46 -11.51
C GLN A 51 -4.44 -17.35 -11.30
N VAL A 52 -4.91 -16.26 -10.70
CA VAL A 52 -6.35 -16.00 -10.52
C VAL A 52 -7.02 -15.78 -11.88
N ALA A 53 -6.41 -15.00 -12.77
CA ALA A 53 -6.95 -14.74 -14.10
C ALA A 53 -7.07 -16.04 -14.92
N GLN A 54 -6.05 -16.89 -14.89
CA GLN A 54 -6.07 -18.21 -15.55
C GLN A 54 -7.16 -19.12 -14.99
N ALA A 55 -7.28 -19.20 -13.66
CA ALA A 55 -8.28 -20.06 -13.01
C ALA A 55 -9.74 -19.59 -13.26
N LEU A 56 -9.92 -18.33 -13.64
CA LEU A 56 -11.22 -17.74 -13.98
C LEU A 56 -11.49 -17.66 -15.49
N GLU A 57 -10.52 -18.02 -16.34
CA GLU A 57 -10.58 -17.74 -17.78
C GLU A 57 -10.92 -16.27 -18.06
N ALA A 58 -10.33 -15.37 -17.28
CA ALA A 58 -10.53 -13.93 -17.33
C ALA A 58 -9.74 -13.28 -18.49
N ASP A 59 -10.24 -12.15 -18.99
CA ASP A 59 -9.50 -11.32 -19.95
C ASP A 59 -8.49 -10.46 -19.16
N GLU A 60 -7.23 -10.92 -19.12
CA GLU A 60 -6.17 -10.29 -18.33
C GLU A 60 -5.49 -9.13 -19.07
N TYR A 61 -5.55 -7.94 -18.46
CA TYR A 61 -4.84 -6.74 -18.89
C TYR A 61 -3.69 -6.46 -17.95
N THR A 62 -2.47 -6.42 -18.50
CA THR A 62 -1.25 -6.31 -17.72
C THR A 62 -0.39 -5.16 -18.20
N VAL A 63 0.14 -4.39 -17.25
CA VAL A 63 1.19 -3.41 -17.49
C VAL A 63 2.50 -3.88 -16.85
N ASP A 64 3.47 -4.31 -17.66
CA ASP A 64 4.83 -4.60 -17.19
C ASP A 64 5.65 -3.29 -17.17
N PRO A 65 6.32 -2.95 -16.05
CA PRO A 65 7.23 -1.81 -16.00
C PRO A 65 8.34 -1.81 -17.07
N LYS A 66 8.70 -2.97 -17.64
CA LYS A 66 9.65 -3.03 -18.76
C LYS A 66 9.08 -2.44 -20.04
N ASP A 67 7.77 -2.57 -20.26
CA ASP A 67 7.07 -1.94 -21.39
C ASP A 67 6.99 -0.42 -21.21
N LEU A 68 7.35 0.06 -20.00
CA LEU A 68 7.40 1.47 -19.64
C LEU A 68 8.82 2.06 -19.77
N SER A 69 9.76 1.41 -20.48
CA SER A 69 11.13 1.94 -20.63
C SER A 69 11.17 3.30 -21.33
N ASP A 70 10.26 3.53 -22.27
CA ASP A 70 10.06 4.81 -22.97
C ASP A 70 8.89 5.61 -22.38
N TRP A 71 8.33 5.16 -21.25
CA TRP A 71 7.25 5.84 -20.58
C TRP A 71 7.74 7.15 -19.98
N ASN A 72 7.02 8.22 -20.25
CA ASN A 72 7.32 9.52 -19.68
C ASN A 72 6.83 9.56 -18.22
N TRP A 73 7.70 9.16 -17.29
CA TRP A 73 7.41 9.17 -15.85
C TRP A 73 7.12 10.56 -15.32
N MET A 74 7.75 11.61 -15.88
CA MET A 74 7.44 12.99 -15.52
C MET A 74 5.97 13.33 -15.82
N THR A 75 5.48 12.97 -17.00
CA THR A 75 4.09 13.18 -17.42
C THR A 75 3.13 12.38 -16.54
N HIS A 76 3.49 11.14 -16.19
CA HIS A 76 2.72 10.31 -15.26
C HIS A 76 2.59 10.95 -13.88
N PHE A 77 3.71 11.38 -13.29
CA PHE A 77 3.71 12.00 -11.97
C PHE A 77 3.03 13.37 -11.97
N ASP A 78 3.20 14.19 -13.03
CA ASP A 78 2.49 15.46 -13.18
C ASP A 78 0.97 15.24 -13.27
N SER A 79 0.53 14.28 -14.10
CA SER A 79 -0.88 13.91 -14.25
C SER A 79 -1.49 13.42 -12.93
N PHE A 80 -0.78 12.53 -12.21
CA PHE A 80 -1.21 12.08 -10.89
C PHE A 80 -1.29 13.25 -9.90
N CYS A 81 -0.25 14.09 -9.84
CA CYS A 81 -0.19 15.22 -8.93
C CYS A 81 -1.37 16.18 -9.17
N ARG A 82 -1.69 16.46 -10.44
CA ARG A 82 -2.84 17.28 -10.83
C ARG A 82 -4.17 16.65 -10.44
N SER A 83 -4.30 15.34 -10.66
CA SER A 83 -5.53 14.60 -10.34
C SER A 83 -5.82 14.55 -8.83
N MET A 84 -4.77 14.68 -8.01
CA MET A 84 -4.84 14.56 -6.56
C MET A 84 -4.60 15.89 -5.82
N ASP A 85 -4.52 17.01 -6.54
CA ASP A 85 -4.18 18.34 -6.02
C ASP A 85 -2.94 18.32 -5.09
N GLY A 86 -1.94 17.50 -5.41
CA GLY A 86 -0.71 17.34 -4.61
C GLY A 86 -0.92 16.82 -3.17
N THR A 87 -2.11 16.38 -2.80
CA THR A 87 -2.45 15.96 -1.42
C THR A 87 -1.80 14.64 -1.00
N ILE A 88 -1.38 13.83 -1.99
CA ILE A 88 -0.74 12.53 -1.82
C ILE A 88 0.56 12.51 -2.62
N SER A 89 1.60 11.88 -2.07
CA SER A 89 2.86 11.67 -2.76
C SER A 89 2.67 10.89 -4.06
N VAL A 90 3.26 11.36 -5.16
CA VAL A 90 3.21 10.72 -6.49
C VAL A 90 3.74 9.28 -6.49
N LEU A 91 4.51 8.89 -5.46
CA LEU A 91 4.91 7.49 -5.20
C LEU A 91 3.71 6.53 -5.06
N HIS A 92 2.54 7.04 -4.68
CA HIS A 92 1.33 6.23 -4.53
C HIS A 92 0.51 6.14 -5.83
N GLY A 93 0.96 6.75 -6.92
CA GLY A 93 0.27 6.74 -8.21
C GLY A 93 0.50 5.52 -9.09
N HIS A 94 0.83 4.35 -8.53
CA HIS A 94 1.08 3.12 -9.31
C HIS A 94 -0.18 2.57 -9.98
N GLU A 95 -1.35 2.70 -9.35
CA GLU A 95 -2.63 2.29 -9.97
C GLU A 95 -2.96 3.10 -11.22
N GLY A 96 -2.36 4.30 -11.35
CA GLY A 96 -2.48 5.15 -12.53
C GLY A 96 -2.00 4.49 -13.82
N LEU A 97 -1.11 3.49 -13.71
CA LEU A 97 -0.63 2.72 -14.85
C LEU A 97 -1.75 1.94 -15.54
N LEU A 98 -2.83 1.62 -14.82
CA LEU A 98 -3.93 0.82 -15.35
C LEU A 98 -5.04 1.64 -16.01
N LEU A 99 -5.02 2.98 -15.88
CA LEU A 99 -6.14 3.85 -16.29
C LEU A 99 -6.55 3.63 -17.75
N ASN A 100 -5.59 3.59 -18.66
CA ASN A 100 -5.86 3.39 -20.09
C ASN A 100 -6.47 2.02 -20.39
N SER A 101 -5.98 0.96 -19.72
CA SER A 101 -6.52 -0.38 -19.90
C SER A 101 -7.93 -0.49 -19.32
N MET A 102 -8.15 0.08 -18.14
CA MET A 102 -9.45 0.07 -17.46
C MET A 102 -10.51 0.81 -18.25
N SER A 103 -10.24 2.05 -18.67
CA SER A 103 -11.21 2.88 -19.41
C SER A 103 -11.57 2.33 -20.78
N SER A 104 -10.64 1.58 -21.41
CA SER A 104 -10.89 0.96 -22.71
C SER A 104 -11.71 -0.32 -22.62
N ALA A 105 -11.61 -1.06 -21.50
CA ALA A 105 -12.20 -2.39 -21.37
C ALA A 105 -13.47 -2.44 -20.51
N CYS A 106 -13.68 -1.47 -19.61
CA CYS A 106 -14.86 -1.47 -18.73
C CYS A 106 -15.35 -0.07 -18.37
N GLY A 107 -16.64 0.03 -18.02
CA GLY A 107 -17.23 1.26 -17.50
C GLY A 107 -17.18 1.33 -15.96
N VAL A 108 -17.12 0.18 -15.29
CA VAL A 108 -17.03 0.05 -13.84
C VAL A 108 -15.88 -0.89 -13.47
N VAL A 109 -15.02 -0.48 -12.53
CA VAL A 109 -14.03 -1.33 -11.87
C VAL A 109 -14.46 -1.61 -10.43
N LEU A 110 -14.46 -2.89 -10.06
CA LEU A 110 -14.53 -3.32 -8.67
C LEU A 110 -13.13 -3.31 -8.08
N ASP A 111 -13.01 -2.62 -6.96
CA ASP A 111 -11.77 -2.53 -6.21
C ASP A 111 -11.88 -3.22 -4.84
N GLY A 112 -10.80 -3.89 -4.46
CA GLY A 112 -10.70 -4.72 -3.26
C GLY A 112 -10.50 -3.95 -1.96
N LEU A 113 -10.48 -2.62 -2.00
CA LEU A 113 -10.19 -1.78 -0.84
C LEU A 113 -10.99 -2.20 0.41
N THR A 114 -10.30 -2.21 1.56
CA THR A 114 -10.80 -2.48 2.92
C THR A 114 -11.28 -3.88 3.26
N GLY A 115 -11.27 -4.84 2.34
CA GLY A 115 -11.73 -6.21 2.62
C GLY A 115 -11.04 -6.84 3.82
N GLY A 116 -9.72 -7.00 3.75
CA GLY A 116 -8.94 -7.57 4.85
C GLY A 116 -9.05 -6.74 6.14
N VAL A 117 -9.24 -5.43 6.03
CA VAL A 117 -9.25 -4.52 7.18
C VAL A 117 -10.51 -4.71 8.02
N PHE A 118 -11.69 -4.85 7.39
CA PHE A 118 -12.93 -5.14 8.12
C PHE A 118 -12.86 -6.45 8.90
N PHE A 119 -12.10 -7.40 8.36
CA PHE A 119 -11.87 -8.69 8.98
C PHE A 119 -10.52 -8.80 9.66
N GLY A 120 -9.88 -7.70 10.07
CA GLY A 120 -8.76 -7.72 11.02
C GLY A 120 -7.37 -8.06 10.47
N ASP A 121 -7.05 -7.79 9.21
CA ASP A 121 -5.72 -8.06 8.60
C ASP A 121 -4.56 -7.34 9.31
N HIS A 122 -4.86 -6.16 9.87
CA HIS A 122 -3.94 -5.28 10.56
C HIS A 122 -3.87 -5.58 12.07
N LEU A 123 -4.78 -6.43 12.57
CA LEU A 123 -4.80 -6.86 13.97
C LEU A 123 -3.73 -7.92 14.22
N LEU A 124 -3.10 -7.85 15.38
CA LEU A 124 -2.04 -8.77 15.77
C LEU A 124 -2.49 -9.54 17.02
N PRO A 125 -2.23 -10.85 17.16
CA PRO A 125 -2.67 -11.62 18.34
C PRO A 125 -2.34 -10.95 19.69
N LYS A 126 -1.22 -10.24 19.76
CA LYS A 126 -0.78 -9.48 20.93
C LYS A 126 -1.63 -8.24 21.27
N THR A 127 -2.60 -7.83 20.44
CA THR A 127 -3.51 -6.71 20.74
C THR A 127 -4.80 -7.18 21.38
N LEU A 128 -5.12 -8.48 21.30
CA LEU A 128 -6.31 -9.06 21.92
C LEU A 128 -6.30 -8.86 23.43
N ASN A 129 -7.45 -8.41 23.96
CA ASN A 129 -7.68 -8.19 25.37
C ASN A 129 -6.61 -7.32 26.05
N GLN A 130 -5.89 -6.49 25.29
CA GLN A 130 -4.91 -5.58 25.85
C GLN A 130 -5.56 -4.26 26.21
N PRO A 131 -5.20 -3.68 27.37
CA PRO A 131 -5.62 -2.33 27.70
C PRO A 131 -4.99 -1.33 26.73
N ILE A 132 -5.67 -0.20 26.55
CA ILE A 132 -5.14 0.95 25.82
C ILE A 132 -4.10 1.64 26.71
N SER A 133 -2.95 2.02 26.14
CA SER A 133 -1.94 2.78 26.88
C SER A 133 -2.45 4.16 27.28
N GLU A 134 -1.82 4.84 28.23
CA GLU A 134 -2.22 6.20 28.62
C GLU A 134 -2.13 7.20 27.45
N ASN A 135 -1.13 7.03 26.58
CA ASN A 135 -0.84 7.90 25.44
C ASN A 135 -0.79 7.11 24.11
N PRO A 136 -1.93 6.58 23.64
CA PRO A 136 -1.96 5.75 22.44
C PRO A 136 -1.57 6.54 21.19
N GLY A 137 -1.89 7.83 21.11
CA GLY A 137 -1.64 8.67 19.94
C GLY A 137 -0.16 8.81 19.64
N HIS A 138 0.63 9.11 20.66
CA HIS A 138 2.09 9.12 20.60
C HIS A 138 2.67 7.76 20.18
N THR A 139 2.06 6.66 20.64
CA THR A 139 2.50 5.30 20.31
C THR A 139 2.23 4.95 18.85
N PHE A 140 1.08 5.34 18.31
CA PHE A 140 0.73 5.14 16.91
C PHE A 140 1.54 6.04 15.98
N LEU A 141 1.77 7.31 16.32
CA LEU A 141 2.59 8.22 15.51
C LEU A 141 4.00 7.70 15.29
N LYS A 142 4.61 7.06 16.28
CA LYS A 142 5.92 6.38 16.13
C LYS A 142 5.92 5.21 15.14
N LYS A 143 4.75 4.65 14.83
CA LYS A 143 4.60 3.56 13.85
C LYS A 143 4.34 4.07 12.44
N PHE A 144 3.84 5.30 12.28
CA PHE A 144 3.67 5.90 10.97
C PHE A 144 5.04 6.31 10.42
N ASN A 145 5.38 5.80 9.24
CA ASN A 145 6.63 6.12 8.56
C ASN A 145 6.39 7.35 7.68
N ALA A 146 6.97 8.49 8.05
CA ALA A 146 6.92 9.71 7.26
C ALA A 146 8.25 9.94 6.52
N ALA A 147 8.19 10.59 5.36
CA ALA A 147 9.38 10.97 4.61
C ALA A 147 10.26 11.96 5.41
N PHE A 148 9.62 12.88 6.12
CA PHE A 148 10.23 13.90 6.98
C PHE A 148 9.74 13.76 8.41
N SER A 149 10.61 14.01 9.38
CA SER A 149 10.22 14.08 10.79
C SER A 149 9.43 15.37 11.07
N PRO A 150 8.62 15.42 12.14
CA PRO A 150 7.95 16.65 12.54
C PRO A 150 8.92 17.82 12.75
N GLU A 151 10.09 17.57 13.34
CA GLU A 151 11.12 18.59 13.59
C GLU A 151 11.72 19.12 12.30
N GLU A 152 11.90 18.26 11.30
CA GLU A 152 12.28 18.69 9.95
C GLU A 152 11.18 19.56 9.36
N LEU A 153 9.94 19.06 9.28
CA LEU A 153 8.80 19.81 8.73
C LEU A 153 8.60 21.17 9.37
N LEU A 154 8.77 21.31 10.69
CA LEU A 154 8.69 22.60 11.39
C LEU A 154 9.75 23.62 10.92
N LYS A 155 10.91 23.16 10.47
CA LYS A 155 11.96 24.04 9.89
C LYS A 155 11.67 24.40 8.44
N LEU A 156 11.03 23.49 7.71
CA LEU A 156 10.74 23.65 6.27
C LEU A 156 9.48 24.49 6.03
N LEU A 157 8.47 24.39 6.90
CA LEU A 157 7.19 25.06 6.72
C LEU A 157 7.25 26.53 7.16
N PRO A 158 6.60 27.45 6.42
CA PRO A 158 6.49 28.85 6.82
C PRO A 158 5.61 28.96 8.06
N ASP A 159 5.77 30.05 8.80
CA ASP A 159 4.91 30.35 9.95
C ASP A 159 3.46 30.48 9.49
N GLY A 160 2.54 29.83 10.23
CA GLY A 160 1.12 29.80 9.88
C GLY A 160 0.46 28.47 10.24
N ALA A 161 -0.73 28.25 9.67
CA ALA A 161 -1.61 27.14 10.03
C ALA A 161 -0.96 25.76 9.82
N CYS A 162 -0.20 25.57 8.74
CA CYS A 162 0.47 24.30 8.44
C CYS A 162 1.53 23.96 9.48
N LYS A 163 2.42 24.90 9.79
CA LYS A 163 3.47 24.71 10.81
C LYS A 163 2.87 24.50 12.20
N ASN A 164 1.83 25.26 12.55
CA ASN A 164 1.08 25.06 13.80
C ASN A 164 0.43 23.67 13.87
N SER A 165 -0.08 23.15 12.75
CA SER A 165 -0.68 21.81 12.69
C SER A 165 0.37 20.71 12.88
N VAL A 166 1.56 20.86 12.31
CA VAL A 166 2.68 19.91 12.52
C VAL A 166 3.15 19.96 13.97
N GLY A 167 3.29 21.15 14.56
CA GLY A 167 3.70 21.32 15.95
C GLY A 167 2.75 20.64 16.95
N ASN A 168 1.45 20.61 16.62
CA ASN A 168 0.41 20.00 17.44
C ASN A 168 -0.02 18.61 16.94
N LEU A 169 0.78 17.94 16.10
CA LEU A 169 0.39 16.68 15.45
C LEU A 169 0.02 15.59 16.47
N ALA A 170 0.83 15.45 17.53
CA ALA A 170 0.63 14.41 18.54
C ALA A 170 -0.65 14.60 19.35
N ASP A 171 -0.90 15.82 19.82
CA ASP A 171 -2.09 16.16 20.59
C ASP A 171 -3.34 16.09 19.71
N GLY A 172 -3.27 16.64 18.50
CA GLY A 172 -4.37 16.58 17.54
C GLY A 172 -4.72 15.14 17.16
N PHE A 173 -3.72 14.27 17.00
CA PHE A 173 -3.96 12.85 16.73
C PHE A 173 -4.55 12.15 17.97
N GLN A 174 -3.98 12.37 19.15
CA GLN A 174 -4.50 11.85 20.43
C GLN A 174 -5.99 12.22 20.60
N GLN A 175 -6.34 13.50 20.43
CA GLN A 175 -7.72 13.99 20.54
C GLN A 175 -8.71 13.35 19.56
N ARG A 176 -8.26 12.93 18.37
CA ARG A 176 -9.13 12.27 17.39
C ARG A 176 -9.37 10.80 17.73
N ILE A 177 -8.34 10.12 18.22
CA ILE A 177 -8.42 8.69 18.51
C ILE A 177 -9.12 8.42 19.85
N THR A 178 -9.04 9.33 20.82
CA THR A 178 -9.76 9.21 22.11
C THR A 178 -11.27 9.44 22.01
N LYS A 179 -11.78 9.84 20.84
CA LYS A 179 -13.24 9.93 20.59
C LYS A 179 -13.92 8.57 20.54
N THR A 180 -13.16 7.50 20.32
CA THR A 180 -13.70 6.15 20.37
C THR A 180 -14.07 5.76 21.80
N LYS A 181 -15.14 4.97 21.97
CA LYS A 181 -15.60 4.49 23.28
C LYS A 181 -14.99 3.15 23.68
N THR A 182 -14.14 2.56 22.84
CA THR A 182 -13.51 1.27 23.15
C THR A 182 -12.47 1.41 24.26
N ASN A 183 -12.41 0.41 25.13
CA ASN A 183 -11.35 0.20 26.11
C ASN A 183 -10.35 -0.91 25.68
N ASN A 184 -10.58 -1.53 24.53
CA ASN A 184 -9.80 -2.62 23.96
C ASN A 184 -8.87 -2.12 22.85
N LEU A 185 -7.59 -2.51 22.92
CA LEU A 185 -6.56 -2.08 21.97
C LEU A 185 -6.82 -2.54 20.53
N SER A 186 -7.39 -3.73 20.30
CA SER A 186 -7.71 -4.21 18.94
C SER A 186 -8.73 -3.30 18.27
N ASN A 187 -9.83 -3.00 18.97
CA ASN A 187 -10.87 -2.10 18.45
C ASN A 187 -10.35 -0.66 18.30
N LEU A 188 -9.36 -0.25 19.10
CA LEU A 188 -8.68 1.04 18.89
C LEU A 188 -7.83 1.01 17.61
N CYS A 189 -7.13 -0.09 17.33
CA CYS A 189 -6.39 -0.26 16.08
C CYS A 189 -7.34 -0.17 14.87
N ASP A 190 -8.50 -0.83 14.91
CA ASP A 190 -9.51 -0.73 13.84
C ASP A 190 -9.95 0.72 13.64
N TYR A 191 -10.31 1.40 14.74
CA TYR A 191 -10.75 2.79 14.69
C TYR A 191 -9.68 3.70 14.08
N VAL A 192 -8.42 3.54 14.49
CA VAL A 192 -7.28 4.30 13.95
C VAL A 192 -7.07 4.00 12.47
N ASP A 193 -7.06 2.73 12.07
CA ASP A 193 -6.84 2.35 10.68
C ASP A 193 -7.93 2.92 9.79
N TRP A 194 -9.21 2.76 10.15
CA TRP A 194 -10.32 3.25 9.34
C TRP A 194 -10.37 4.78 9.26
N ARG A 195 -10.27 5.47 10.40
CA ARG A 195 -10.49 6.92 10.47
C ARG A 195 -9.30 7.72 9.98
N GLU A 196 -8.08 7.20 10.16
CA GLU A 196 -6.86 7.95 9.87
C GLU A 196 -6.10 7.38 8.68
N ARG A 197 -6.08 6.06 8.45
CA ARG A 197 -5.35 5.46 7.32
C ARG A 197 -6.23 5.22 6.09
N GLN A 198 -7.29 4.43 6.20
CA GLN A 198 -8.13 4.08 5.04
C GLN A 198 -8.76 5.32 4.42
N ARG A 199 -9.45 6.12 5.24
CA ARG A 199 -10.19 7.28 4.77
C ARG A 199 -9.29 8.41 4.25
N ARG A 200 -8.18 8.71 4.94
CA ARG A 200 -7.36 9.90 4.61
C ARG A 200 -6.21 9.60 3.65
N PHE A 201 -5.82 8.33 3.51
CA PHE A 201 -4.67 7.94 2.73
C PHE A 201 -5.02 6.91 1.66
N ILE A 202 -5.54 5.73 2.02
CA ILE A 202 -5.72 4.64 1.05
C ILE A 202 -6.80 4.94 -0.01
N LEU A 203 -7.93 5.55 0.39
CA LEU A 203 -9.04 5.88 -0.51
C LEU A 203 -8.65 6.75 -1.71
N ASN A 204 -7.51 7.45 -1.64
CA ASN A 204 -7.00 8.28 -2.72
C ASN A 204 -6.61 7.48 -3.97
N GLY A 205 -6.25 6.19 -3.85
CA GLY A 205 -6.04 5.33 -5.03
C GLY A 205 -7.31 5.24 -5.88
N ASN A 206 -8.46 5.04 -5.24
CA ASN A 206 -9.75 5.02 -5.92
C ASN A 206 -10.14 6.39 -6.50
N GLN A 207 -9.69 7.51 -5.89
CA GLN A 207 -9.90 8.84 -6.49
C GLN A 207 -9.10 9.01 -7.78
N LEU A 208 -7.86 8.51 -7.82
CA LEU A 208 -7.10 8.44 -9.07
C LEU A 208 -7.83 7.61 -10.13
N LEU A 209 -8.26 6.40 -9.78
CA LEU A 209 -8.98 5.53 -10.72
C LEU A 209 -10.26 6.19 -11.27
N ARG A 210 -10.97 6.96 -10.44
CA ARG A 210 -12.17 7.73 -10.82
C ARG A 210 -11.95 8.84 -11.84
N THR A 211 -10.69 9.18 -12.15
CA THR A 211 -10.38 10.08 -13.26
C THR A 211 -10.66 9.44 -14.63
N ALA A 212 -10.71 8.11 -14.71
CA ALA A 212 -10.86 7.38 -15.97
C ALA A 212 -12.02 6.37 -16.00
N VAL A 213 -12.41 5.81 -14.85
CA VAL A 213 -13.45 4.75 -14.78
C VAL A 213 -14.30 4.89 -13.52
N GLU A 214 -15.55 4.43 -13.55
CA GLU A 214 -16.35 4.37 -12.32
C GLU A 214 -15.78 3.31 -11.37
N VAL A 215 -15.53 3.67 -10.11
CA VAL A 215 -14.97 2.74 -9.12
C VAL A 215 -16.01 2.38 -8.08
N ARG A 216 -16.29 1.08 -7.94
CA ARG A 216 -17.12 0.52 -6.87
C ARG A 216 -16.25 -0.28 -5.92
N VAL A 217 -16.55 -0.16 -4.62
CA VAL A 217 -15.79 -0.80 -3.55
C VAL A 217 -16.76 -1.64 -2.72
N PRO A 218 -17.07 -2.88 -3.15
CA PRO A 218 -18.18 -3.64 -2.57
C PRO A 218 -17.99 -3.98 -1.08
N PHE A 219 -16.75 -3.93 -0.55
CA PHE A 219 -16.53 -4.12 0.88
C PHE A 219 -17.16 -3.03 1.75
N TYR A 220 -17.41 -1.84 1.20
CA TYR A 220 -18.15 -0.76 1.87
C TYR A 220 -19.67 -0.90 1.77
N ASP A 221 -20.18 -2.07 1.40
CA ASP A 221 -21.60 -2.36 1.54
C ASP A 221 -22.04 -2.21 3.01
N ASN A 222 -23.19 -1.56 3.23
CA ASN A 222 -23.65 -1.24 4.58
C ASN A 222 -23.94 -2.51 5.39
N ASP A 223 -24.52 -3.54 4.78
CA ASP A 223 -24.89 -4.77 5.48
C ASP A 223 -23.62 -5.55 5.87
N LEU A 224 -22.61 -5.56 4.98
CA LEU A 224 -21.32 -6.18 5.27
C LEU A 224 -20.55 -5.44 6.37
N LEU A 225 -20.59 -4.11 6.36
CA LEU A 225 -19.98 -3.27 7.38
C LEU A 225 -20.67 -3.48 8.74
N ASP A 226 -22.00 -3.44 8.76
CA ASP A 226 -22.79 -3.66 9.97
C ASP A 226 -22.52 -5.04 10.56
N PHE A 227 -22.46 -6.07 9.70
CA PHE A 227 -22.03 -7.41 10.12
C PHE A 227 -20.61 -7.40 10.71
N ALA A 228 -19.63 -6.84 10.00
CA ALA A 228 -18.24 -6.81 10.46
C ALA A 228 -18.06 -6.08 11.81
N LEU A 229 -18.86 -5.05 12.07
CA LEU A 229 -18.88 -4.29 13.33
C LEU A 229 -19.42 -5.11 14.52
N THR A 230 -20.23 -6.13 14.27
CA THR A 230 -20.74 -7.02 15.33
C THR A 230 -19.74 -8.12 15.72
N LEU A 231 -18.70 -8.34 14.91
CA LEU A 231 -17.77 -9.43 15.13
C LEU A 231 -16.83 -9.15 16.31
N PRO A 232 -16.71 -10.09 17.27
CA PRO A 232 -15.73 -9.97 18.34
C PRO A 232 -14.31 -10.01 17.78
N GLU A 233 -13.36 -9.34 18.43
CA GLU A 233 -11.97 -9.24 17.97
C GLU A 233 -11.29 -10.60 17.79
N SER A 234 -11.72 -11.62 18.55
CA SER A 234 -11.19 -12.99 18.48
C SER A 234 -11.51 -13.69 17.16
N VAL A 235 -12.63 -13.35 16.53
CA VAL A 235 -13.07 -13.94 15.24
C VAL A 235 -12.44 -13.22 14.06
N ARG A 236 -12.17 -11.92 14.20
CA ARG A 236 -11.52 -11.10 13.16
C ARG A 236 -10.01 -11.35 13.08
N ILE A 237 -9.38 -11.82 14.15
CA ILE A 237 -7.92 -11.88 14.14
C ILE A 237 -7.36 -12.80 13.04
N ASN A 238 -6.26 -12.37 12.43
CA ASN A 238 -5.61 -13.08 11.32
C ASN A 238 -6.54 -13.33 10.12
N ILE A 239 -7.59 -12.53 9.91
CA ILE A 239 -8.57 -12.67 8.81
C ILE A 239 -9.15 -14.08 8.69
N THR A 240 -9.32 -14.79 9.82
CA THR A 240 -9.73 -16.20 9.84
C THR A 240 -11.11 -16.38 9.22
N LEU A 241 -12.12 -15.66 9.72
CA LEU A 241 -13.47 -15.71 9.17
C LEU A 241 -13.52 -15.36 7.67
N PHE A 242 -12.76 -14.35 7.24
CA PHE A 242 -12.77 -13.93 5.84
C PHE A 242 -12.11 -14.97 4.92
N ARG A 243 -11.06 -15.65 5.40
CA ARG A 243 -10.45 -16.76 4.68
C ARG A 243 -11.41 -17.93 4.52
N GLU A 244 -12.10 -18.32 5.58
CA GLU A 244 -13.12 -19.37 5.54
C GLU A 244 -14.24 -19.01 4.56
N ALA A 245 -14.75 -17.78 4.65
CA ALA A 245 -15.76 -17.28 3.70
C ALA A 245 -15.26 -17.33 2.24
N VAL A 246 -13.99 -17.02 1.98
CA VAL A 246 -13.42 -17.12 0.63
C VAL A 246 -13.29 -18.58 0.17
N VAL A 247 -12.92 -19.51 1.05
CA VAL A 247 -12.86 -20.94 0.74
C VAL A 247 -14.25 -21.44 0.31
N ASP A 248 -15.28 -21.06 1.04
CA ASP A 248 -16.66 -21.45 0.76
C ASP A 248 -17.19 -20.76 -0.50
N LEU A 249 -16.93 -19.47 -0.65
CA LEU A 249 -17.45 -18.68 -1.76
C LEU A 249 -16.76 -18.98 -3.07
N ILE A 250 -15.44 -19.18 -3.12
CA ILE A 250 -14.68 -19.32 -4.37
C ILE A 250 -13.60 -20.42 -4.23
N PRO A 251 -14.02 -21.69 -4.02
CA PRO A 251 -13.10 -22.80 -3.68
C PRO A 251 -12.04 -23.04 -4.77
N ASN A 252 -12.41 -22.84 -6.03
CA ASN A 252 -11.54 -22.90 -7.19
C ASN A 252 -10.42 -21.84 -7.20
N LEU A 253 -10.49 -20.79 -6.36
CA LEU A 253 -9.41 -19.80 -6.21
C LEU A 253 -8.74 -19.85 -4.83
N ALA A 254 -9.35 -20.53 -3.86
CA ALA A 254 -8.83 -20.63 -2.50
C ALA A 254 -7.49 -21.39 -2.42
N HIS A 255 -7.22 -22.28 -3.39
CA HIS A 255 -5.97 -23.03 -3.48
C HIS A 255 -4.76 -22.21 -3.98
N ILE A 256 -4.97 -20.98 -4.48
CA ILE A 256 -3.90 -20.12 -5.02
C ILE A 256 -3.14 -19.48 -3.85
N LYS A 257 -1.93 -19.98 -3.58
CA LYS A 257 -1.21 -19.63 -2.34
C LYS A 257 -0.25 -18.46 -2.54
N ARG A 258 -0.38 -17.41 -1.72
CA ARG A 258 0.59 -16.30 -1.62
C ARG A 258 1.92 -16.76 -1.02
N THR A 259 1.90 -17.76 -0.15
CA THR A 259 3.12 -18.39 0.37
C THR A 259 3.02 -19.91 0.39
N PRO A 260 4.14 -20.64 0.25
CA PRO A 260 4.13 -22.11 0.29
C PRO A 260 3.53 -22.72 1.57
N TYR A 261 3.31 -21.92 2.62
CA TYR A 261 2.88 -22.34 3.96
C TYR A 261 1.45 -21.91 4.29
N GLU A 262 0.68 -21.41 3.33
CA GLU A 262 -0.72 -21.01 3.58
C GLU A 262 -1.63 -22.20 3.92
N ASP A 263 -1.24 -23.44 3.59
CA ASP A 263 -1.97 -24.64 4.05
C ASP A 263 -2.04 -24.73 5.57
N GLU A 264 -0.98 -24.34 6.27
CA GLU A 264 -0.94 -24.39 7.74
C GLU A 264 -1.83 -23.32 8.39
N ILE A 265 -2.25 -22.29 7.65
CA ILE A 265 -3.03 -21.17 8.19
C ILE A 265 -4.48 -21.21 7.69
N LEU A 266 -4.73 -21.79 6.51
CA LEU A 266 -6.07 -21.99 5.95
C LEU A 266 -6.75 -23.26 6.48
N TYR A 267 -6.00 -24.26 6.97
CA TYR A 267 -6.54 -25.57 7.36
C TYR A 267 -6.11 -26.08 8.75
N THR A 268 -5.37 -25.32 9.56
CA THR A 268 -4.94 -25.78 10.91
C THR A 268 -5.54 -24.94 12.04
N PRO A 269 -6.17 -25.56 13.05
CA PRO A 269 -6.57 -24.89 14.28
C PRO A 269 -5.35 -24.26 15.00
N PRO A 270 -5.55 -23.26 15.87
CA PRO A 270 -4.49 -22.39 16.40
C PRO A 270 -3.42 -23.06 17.29
N ALA A 271 -3.46 -24.38 17.47
CA ALA A 271 -2.88 -25.02 18.64
C ALA A 271 -1.40 -25.41 18.54
N GLN A 272 -0.76 -25.43 17.36
CA GLN A 272 0.66 -25.79 17.30
C GLN A 272 1.50 -24.88 16.39
N PRO A 273 2.60 -24.27 16.92
CA PRO A 273 3.61 -23.65 16.09
C PRO A 273 4.29 -24.74 15.25
N SER A 274 4.16 -24.66 13.93
CA SER A 274 4.87 -25.58 13.04
C SER A 274 6.39 -25.46 13.17
N LEU A 275 7.08 -26.54 12.80
CA LEU A 275 8.55 -26.62 12.70
C LEU A 275 9.14 -25.45 11.88
N TRP A 276 8.38 -24.88 10.94
CA TRP A 276 8.78 -23.75 10.12
C TRP A 276 8.67 -22.38 10.82
N ARG A 277 7.77 -22.23 11.79
CA ARG A 277 7.77 -21.09 12.73
C ARG A 277 9.04 -21.10 13.59
N MET A 278 9.53 -22.30 13.93
CA MET A 278 10.86 -22.53 14.50
C MET A 278 12.00 -22.29 13.48
N LEU A 279 11.83 -22.54 12.19
CA LEU A 279 12.84 -22.23 11.16
C LEU A 279 12.87 -20.74 10.76
N ARG A 280 11.82 -19.97 11.06
CA ARG A 280 11.87 -18.49 11.17
C ARG A 280 12.49 -18.01 12.48
N CYS A 281 12.60 -18.85 13.52
CA CYS A 281 13.30 -18.47 14.74
C CYS A 281 14.75 -18.10 14.45
N PRO A 282 15.56 -18.77 13.61
CA PRO A 282 16.86 -18.27 13.21
C PRO A 282 16.83 -16.83 12.69
N GLU A 283 15.96 -16.49 11.74
CA GLU A 283 15.89 -15.12 11.18
C GLU A 283 15.44 -14.08 12.23
N LEU A 284 14.51 -14.45 13.13
CA LEU A 284 14.03 -13.61 14.23
C LEU A 284 15.00 -13.55 15.44
N LEU A 285 15.72 -14.63 15.72
CA LEU A 285 16.78 -14.76 16.72
C LEU A 285 18.02 -13.99 16.26
N LEU A 286 18.32 -14.01 14.96
CA LEU A 286 19.31 -13.17 14.29
C LEU A 286 18.90 -11.69 14.40
N ARG A 287 17.61 -11.35 14.25
CA ARG A 287 17.12 -9.98 14.53
C ARG A 287 17.23 -9.58 16.01
N LYS A 288 17.09 -10.52 16.95
CA LYS A 288 17.18 -10.26 18.40
C LYS A 288 18.62 -10.25 18.95
N ARG A 289 19.58 -10.99 18.38
CA ARG A 289 20.98 -11.03 18.83
C ARG A 289 21.88 -10.12 17.98
N LYS A 290 21.81 -8.82 18.27
CA LYS A 290 22.39 -7.73 17.45
C LYS A 290 23.92 -7.61 17.38
N LYS A 291 24.71 -8.38 18.13
CA LYS A 291 26.16 -8.07 18.30
C LYS A 291 27.15 -9.07 17.70
N HIS A 292 26.83 -10.35 17.51
CA HIS A 292 27.84 -11.37 17.13
C HIS A 292 27.63 -12.00 15.75
N TRP A 293 26.49 -11.76 15.09
CA TRP A 293 26.15 -12.40 13.81
C TRP A 293 26.02 -11.42 12.64
N ARG A 294 26.46 -10.16 12.81
CA ARG A 294 26.40 -9.13 11.76
C ARG A 294 27.11 -9.54 10.46
N PRO A 295 28.30 -10.19 10.47
CA PRO A 295 28.97 -10.59 9.24
C PRO A 295 28.17 -11.64 8.46
N LEU A 296 27.67 -12.67 9.15
CA LEU A 296 26.87 -13.71 8.51
C LEU A 296 25.50 -13.20 8.04
N GLN A 297 24.86 -12.28 8.78
CA GLN A 297 23.64 -11.62 8.32
C GLN A 297 23.88 -10.75 7.10
N ALA A 298 25.02 -10.05 7.02
CA ALA A 298 25.39 -9.28 5.84
C ALA A 298 25.64 -10.21 4.64
N LEU A 299 26.28 -11.35 4.85
CA LEU A 299 26.57 -12.35 3.82
C LEU A 299 25.31 -13.05 3.32
N ILE A 300 24.42 -13.50 4.22
CA ILE A 300 23.10 -14.05 3.86
C ILE A 300 22.23 -12.99 3.17
N ARG A 301 22.27 -11.72 3.63
CA ARG A 301 21.53 -10.63 2.97
C ARG A 301 22.07 -10.28 1.59
N ALA A 302 23.38 -10.34 1.39
CA ALA A 302 24.04 -9.99 0.15
C ALA A 302 23.92 -11.11 -0.91
N TYR A 303 23.91 -12.38 -0.49
CA TYR A 303 24.03 -13.51 -1.42
C TYR A 303 22.82 -14.46 -1.44
N ALA A 304 22.05 -14.59 -0.36
CA ALA A 304 20.87 -15.48 -0.33
C ALA A 304 19.54 -14.71 -0.45
N LEU A 305 19.44 -13.51 0.13
CA LEU A 305 18.22 -12.68 0.04
C LEU A 305 17.90 -12.13 -1.35
N PRO A 306 18.82 -11.90 -2.30
CA PRO A 306 18.44 -11.50 -3.65
C PRO A 306 17.68 -12.61 -4.38
N PHE A 307 18.00 -13.87 -4.09
CA PHE A 307 17.32 -15.06 -4.63
C PHE A 307 16.04 -15.44 -3.88
N LEU A 308 15.93 -15.04 -2.60
CA LEU A 308 14.72 -15.17 -1.77
C LEU A 308 13.85 -13.90 -1.75
N GLY A 309 14.34 -12.84 -2.38
CA GLY A 309 13.78 -11.50 -2.34
C GLY A 309 12.63 -11.41 -3.32
N ARG A 310 11.45 -11.06 -2.81
CA ARG A 310 10.30 -10.79 -3.68
C ARG A 310 10.62 -9.52 -4.47
N ALA A 311 10.70 -9.63 -5.79
CA ALA A 311 10.80 -8.44 -6.65
C ALA A 311 9.57 -7.55 -6.38
N PRO A 312 9.76 -6.24 -6.17
CA PRO A 312 8.62 -5.33 -6.06
C PRO A 312 7.85 -5.32 -7.38
N ALA A 313 6.55 -5.05 -7.33
CA ALA A 313 5.76 -4.87 -8.55
C ALA A 313 6.36 -3.74 -9.42
N LEU A 314 6.80 -2.64 -8.79
CA LEU A 314 7.47 -1.52 -9.45
C LEU A 314 8.75 -1.13 -8.70
N ASP A 315 9.85 -0.95 -9.43
CA ASP A 315 11.13 -0.49 -8.87
C ASP A 315 11.30 1.03 -9.02
N TYR A 316 10.67 1.77 -8.11
CA TYR A 316 10.78 3.22 -8.04
C TYR A 316 12.21 3.75 -7.85
N ARG A 317 13.11 2.93 -7.29
CA ARG A 317 14.52 3.29 -7.17
C ARG A 317 15.19 3.24 -8.53
N ALA A 318 14.94 2.20 -9.32
CA ALA A 318 15.44 2.12 -10.68
C ALA A 318 14.92 3.29 -11.53
N ILE A 319 13.63 3.60 -11.44
CA ILE A 319 13.01 4.74 -12.15
C ILE A 319 13.74 6.04 -11.83
N LEU A 320 13.89 6.39 -10.54
CA LEU A 320 14.60 7.62 -10.14
C LEU A 320 16.06 7.66 -10.61
N LEU A 321 16.77 6.53 -10.57
CA LEU A 321 18.19 6.50 -10.92
C LEU A 321 18.44 6.53 -12.44
N GLN A 322 17.48 6.06 -13.24
CA GLN A 322 17.60 5.95 -14.70
C GLN A 322 17.01 7.18 -15.42
N ASP A 323 15.98 7.79 -14.86
CA ASP A 323 15.29 8.92 -15.47
C ASP A 323 16.05 10.24 -15.21
N ARG A 324 16.74 10.70 -16.25
CA ARG A 324 17.51 11.96 -16.21
C ARG A 324 16.63 13.19 -16.12
N GLU A 325 15.41 13.14 -16.67
CA GLU A 325 14.47 14.27 -16.66
C GLU A 325 13.95 14.52 -15.25
N LEU A 326 13.57 13.46 -14.53
CA LEU A 326 13.14 13.54 -13.12
C LEU A 326 14.24 14.13 -12.23
N ARG A 327 15.48 13.69 -12.43
CA ARG A 327 16.62 14.21 -11.68
C ARG A 327 16.86 15.68 -11.97
N ALA A 328 16.95 16.06 -13.25
CA ALA A 328 17.18 17.43 -13.65
C ALA A 328 16.07 18.37 -13.14
N TYR A 329 14.82 17.92 -13.21
CA TYR A 329 13.68 18.67 -12.69
C TYR A 329 13.78 18.93 -11.19
N LEU A 330 14.11 17.91 -10.39
CA LEU A 330 14.30 18.06 -8.94
C LEU A 330 15.48 18.95 -8.57
N GLU A 331 16.61 18.81 -9.26
CA GLU A 331 17.80 19.65 -9.05
C GLU A 331 17.52 21.12 -9.40
N ASN A 332 16.73 21.39 -10.45
CA ASN A 332 16.31 22.73 -10.84
C ASN A 332 15.27 23.32 -9.87
N ALA A 333 14.32 22.51 -9.39
CA ALA A 333 13.30 22.95 -8.43
C ALA A 333 13.87 23.27 -7.05
N TYR A 334 14.99 22.62 -6.68
CA TYR A 334 15.64 22.75 -5.38
C TYR A 334 17.17 22.92 -5.51
N PRO A 335 17.63 24.08 -6.04
CA PRO A 335 19.05 24.33 -6.22
C PRO A 335 19.81 24.40 -4.87
N PRO A 336 21.14 24.22 -4.87
CA PRO A 336 21.96 24.39 -3.66
C PRO A 336 21.69 25.74 -2.98
N GLY A 337 21.47 25.71 -1.66
CA GLY A 337 21.13 26.92 -0.90
C GLY A 337 19.65 27.30 -0.93
N ASN A 338 18.77 26.50 -1.55
CA ASN A 338 17.33 26.70 -1.49
C ASN A 338 16.87 26.80 -0.01
N PRO A 339 16.13 27.87 0.37
CA PRO A 339 15.79 28.13 1.77
C PRO A 339 14.88 27.06 2.38
N TRP A 340 14.13 26.34 1.53
CA TRP A 340 13.24 25.27 1.95
C TRP A 340 13.98 23.97 2.19
N PHE A 341 15.15 23.70 1.59
CA PHE A 341 15.85 22.41 1.70
C PHE A 341 17.38 22.55 1.79
N SER A 342 17.86 23.62 2.42
CA SER A 342 19.28 23.97 2.55
C SER A 342 20.13 22.89 3.21
N ALA A 343 19.53 22.03 4.04
CA ALA A 343 20.21 20.96 4.79
C ALA A 343 20.30 19.62 4.04
N THR A 344 19.67 19.45 2.87
CA THR A 344 19.70 18.17 2.15
C THR A 344 19.73 18.41 0.65
N ALA A 345 20.93 18.40 0.08
CA ALA A 345 21.11 18.56 -1.36
C ALA A 345 20.45 17.37 -2.10
N ILE A 346 19.64 17.64 -3.12
CA ILE A 346 19.05 16.62 -4.01
C ILE A 346 20.10 15.57 -4.45
N PRO A 347 21.34 15.95 -4.85
CA PRO A 347 22.40 14.98 -5.15
C PRO A 347 22.73 14.01 -4.02
N ASP A 348 22.68 14.43 -2.75
CA ASP A 348 22.94 13.55 -1.60
C ASP A 348 21.82 12.51 -1.46
N LEU A 349 20.56 12.88 -1.69
CA LEU A 349 19.45 11.91 -1.68
C LEU A 349 19.60 10.87 -2.78
N PHE A 350 19.94 11.28 -4.01
CA PHE A 350 20.25 10.35 -5.10
C PHE A 350 21.44 9.45 -4.78
N SER A 351 22.50 10.01 -4.18
CA SER A 351 23.67 9.26 -3.72
C SER A 351 23.28 8.18 -2.69
N ARG A 352 22.48 8.54 -1.68
CA ARG A 352 21.98 7.58 -0.67
C ARG A 352 21.12 6.49 -1.28
N ILE A 353 20.25 6.82 -2.25
CA ILE A 353 19.47 5.82 -2.98
C ILE A 353 20.40 4.87 -3.72
N SER A 354 21.43 5.36 -4.41
CA SER A 354 22.38 4.52 -5.14
C SER A 354 23.20 3.62 -4.19
N GLN A 355 23.72 4.17 -3.10
CA GLN A 355 24.69 3.50 -2.23
C GLN A 355 24.06 2.62 -1.14
N SER A 356 22.80 2.85 -0.75
CA SER A 356 22.18 2.17 0.40
C SER A 356 20.88 1.44 0.03
N PRO A 357 20.92 0.15 -0.34
CA PRO A 357 19.70 -0.63 -0.61
C PRO A 357 18.81 -0.86 0.63
N GLY A 358 19.27 -0.49 1.83
CA GLY A 358 18.53 -0.63 3.08
C GLY A 358 17.58 0.53 3.40
N LYS A 359 17.21 0.65 4.69
CA LYS A 359 16.29 1.69 5.18
C LYS A 359 16.68 3.11 4.79
N ALA A 360 17.98 3.40 4.69
CA ALA A 360 18.48 4.72 4.34
C ALA A 360 18.12 5.13 2.90
N GLY A 361 18.35 4.26 1.91
CA GLY A 361 17.96 4.55 0.52
C GLY A 361 16.45 4.57 0.34
N VAL A 362 15.71 3.70 1.03
CA VAL A 362 14.24 3.73 1.02
C VAL A 362 13.71 5.06 1.58
N SER A 363 14.26 5.54 2.69
CA SER A 363 13.89 6.85 3.26
C SER A 363 14.22 8.00 2.29
N ALA A 364 15.40 7.97 1.66
CA ALA A 364 15.79 8.97 0.66
C ALA A 364 14.85 8.96 -0.57
N MET A 365 14.41 7.79 -1.03
CA MET A 365 13.42 7.63 -2.10
C MET A 365 12.08 8.27 -1.71
N TYR A 366 11.55 7.98 -0.51
CA TYR A 366 10.32 8.61 -0.03
C TYR A 366 10.42 10.14 0.02
N ARG A 367 11.59 10.67 0.43
CA ARG A 367 11.85 12.11 0.42
C ARG A 367 11.82 12.69 -0.99
N LEU A 368 12.55 12.10 -1.94
CA LEU A 368 12.57 12.58 -3.32
C LEU A 368 11.17 12.61 -3.95
N PHE A 369 10.35 11.57 -3.75
CA PHE A 369 8.98 11.59 -4.29
C PHE A 369 8.08 12.62 -3.60
N THR A 370 8.28 12.87 -2.30
CA THR A 370 7.56 13.94 -1.60
C THR A 370 7.96 15.31 -2.15
N LEU A 371 9.25 15.53 -2.39
CA LEU A 371 9.75 16.76 -3.02
C LEU A 371 9.25 16.91 -4.46
N LEU A 372 9.24 15.82 -5.24
CA LEU A 372 8.70 15.82 -6.59
C LEU A 372 7.22 16.23 -6.60
N THR A 373 6.44 15.68 -5.67
CA THR A 373 5.01 16.03 -5.50
C THR A 373 4.86 17.53 -5.22
N LEU A 374 5.66 18.07 -4.30
CA LEU A 374 5.60 19.49 -3.94
C LEU A 374 6.03 20.39 -5.12
N ALA A 375 7.09 20.04 -5.83
CA ALA A 375 7.56 20.79 -7.00
C ALA A 375 6.51 20.82 -8.12
N LEU A 376 5.92 19.65 -8.43
CA LEU A 376 4.85 19.54 -9.43
C LEU A 376 3.61 20.35 -9.01
N TYR A 377 3.19 20.24 -7.75
CA TYR A 377 2.04 21.00 -7.26
C TYR A 377 2.29 22.51 -7.32
N ARG A 378 3.48 22.98 -6.89
CA ARG A 378 3.88 24.39 -6.99
C ARG A 378 3.84 24.91 -8.41
N LYS A 379 4.38 24.13 -9.36
CA LYS A 379 4.30 24.44 -10.79
C LYS A 379 2.84 24.61 -11.26
N GLN A 380 1.93 23.76 -10.80
CA GLN A 380 0.52 23.80 -11.19
C GLN A 380 -0.22 25.04 -10.70
N ILE A 381 0.13 25.55 -9.51
CA ILE A 381 -0.47 26.76 -8.93
C ILE A 381 0.31 28.05 -9.25
N GLY A 382 1.35 27.97 -10.09
CA GLY A 382 2.18 29.12 -10.46
C GLY A 382 3.01 29.69 -9.30
N TRP A 383 3.39 28.85 -8.34
CA TRP A 383 4.19 29.24 -7.18
C TRP A 383 5.67 28.90 -7.38
N ASP A 384 6.36 29.72 -8.17
CA ASP A 384 7.81 29.61 -8.44
C ASP A 384 8.69 29.81 -7.20
#